data_AF-A0A6P2W485-F1
#
_entry.id   AF-A0A6P2W485-F1
#
_cell.length_a   1.000
_cell.length_b   1.000
_cell.length_c   1.000
_cell.angle_alpha   90.00
_cell.angle_beta   90.00
_cell.angle_gamma   90.00
#
_symmetry.space_group_name_H-M   'P 1'
#
loop_
_entity.id
_entity.type
_entity.pdbx_description
1 polymer ?
#
loop_
_entity_poly.entity_id
_entity_poly.type
_entity_poly.pdbx_seq_one_letter_code
_entity_poly.pdbx_strand_id
1 'polypeptide(L)' 'MIKIRSVSLAMLVTASAALMSACVVEPVRPPQPAPIVEVPPPMPAPGYRWVKGHYRWAGNHWAWVPGHWVGVY' A
#
# COMPACT_ATOMS: atom_id res chain seq x y z
N MET A 1 -14.73 -11.14 49.84
CA MET A 1 -13.37 -11.25 49.24
C MET A 1 -13.35 -12.01 47.90
N ILE A 2 -14.16 -13.07 47.71
CA ILE A 2 -14.23 -13.84 46.44
C ILE A 2 -14.75 -13.00 45.26
N LYS A 3 -15.78 -12.17 45.50
CA LYS A 3 -16.49 -11.38 44.47
C LYS A 3 -15.62 -10.34 43.72
N ILE A 4 -14.65 -9.74 44.41
CA ILE A 4 -13.72 -8.73 43.85
C ILE A 4 -12.71 -9.38 42.90
N ARG A 5 -12.18 -10.55 43.27
CA ARG A 5 -11.24 -11.31 42.43
C ARG A 5 -11.90 -11.79 41.13
N SER A 6 -13.17 -12.17 41.20
CA SER A 6 -13.96 -12.58 40.04
C SER A 6 -14.20 -11.44 39.05
N VAL A 7 -14.47 -10.22 39.54
CA VAL A 7 -14.65 -9.04 38.67
C VAL A 7 -13.35 -8.64 37.99
N SER A 8 -12.23 -8.64 38.71
CA SER A 8 -10.91 -8.32 38.14
C SER A 8 -10.50 -9.31 37.05
N LEU A 9 -10.76 -10.62 37.25
CA LEU A 9 -10.46 -11.65 36.26
C LEU A 9 -11.32 -11.46 35.00
N ALA A 10 -12.62 -11.19 35.16
CA ALA A 10 -13.51 -10.94 34.04
C ALA A 10 -13.05 -9.73 33.21
N MET A 11 -12.66 -8.64 33.88
CA MET A 11 -12.19 -7.42 33.22
C MET A 11 -10.89 -7.66 32.42
N LEU A 12 -9.96 -8.45 32.99
CA LEU A 12 -8.70 -8.79 32.34
C LEU A 12 -8.91 -9.67 31.10
N VAL A 13 -9.86 -10.61 31.16
CA VAL A 13 -10.21 -11.48 30.02
C VAL A 13 -10.84 -10.67 28.89
N THR A 14 -11.77 -9.78 29.19
CA THR A 14 -12.40 -8.91 28.18
C THR A 14 -11.38 -7.97 27.53
N ALA A 15 -10.47 -7.37 28.32
CA ALA A 15 -9.41 -6.51 27.80
C ALA A 15 -8.43 -7.28 26.88
N SER A 16 -8.06 -8.50 27.27
CA SER A 16 -7.17 -9.35 26.46
C SER A 16 -7.81 -9.77 25.13
N ALA A 17 -9.11 -10.09 25.13
CA ALA A 17 -9.84 -10.47 23.93
C ALA A 17 -9.96 -9.32 22.92
N ALA A 18 -10.10 -8.07 23.39
CA ALA A 18 -10.18 -6.89 22.53
C ALA A 18 -8.87 -6.65 21.74
N LEU A 19 -7.72 -7.03 22.31
CA LEU A 19 -6.41 -6.88 21.65
C LEU A 19 -6.20 -7.89 20.50
N MET A 20 -6.99 -8.95 20.41
CA MET A 20 -6.89 -9.99 19.36
C MET A 20 -7.75 -9.68 18.12
N SER A 21 -8.35 -8.50 18.04
CA SER A 21 -9.17 -8.11 16.89
C SER A 21 -8.40 -7.14 16.00
N ALA A 22 -7.61 -7.65 15.05
CA ALA A 22 -7.42 -7.06 13.71
C ALA A 22 -6.30 -7.77 12.92
N CYS A 23 -6.64 -8.84 12.21
CA CYS A 23 -5.95 -9.14 10.96
C CYS A 23 -6.77 -8.51 9.84
N VAL A 24 -6.61 -7.21 9.60
CA VAL A 24 -7.13 -6.60 8.37
C VAL A 24 -6.22 -7.07 7.24
N VAL A 25 -6.61 -8.17 6.59
CA VAL A 25 -5.99 -8.61 5.35
C VAL A 25 -6.53 -7.68 4.27
N GLU A 26 -5.66 -6.83 3.70
CA GLU A 26 -6.01 -6.03 2.54
C GLU A 26 -6.59 -6.97 1.46
N PRO A 27 -7.76 -6.65 0.86
CA PRO A 27 -8.32 -7.45 -0.21
C PRO A 27 -7.27 -7.74 -1.28
N VAL A 28 -7.21 -8.99 -1.75
CA VAL A 28 -6.25 -9.39 -2.79
C VAL A 28 -6.44 -8.47 -4.00
N ARG A 29 -5.42 -7.64 -4.28
CA ARG A 29 -5.45 -6.77 -5.46
C ARG A 29 -5.48 -7.64 -6.72
N PRO A 30 -6.29 -7.29 -7.74
CA PRO A 30 -6.24 -7.97 -9.02
C PRO A 30 -4.83 -7.87 -9.63
N PRO A 31 -4.44 -8.82 -10.49
CA PRO A 31 -3.15 -8.75 -11.17
C PRO A 31 -3.01 -7.44 -11.95
N GLN A 32 -1.78 -6.92 -12.01
CA GLN A 32 -1.48 -5.74 -12.81
C GLN A 32 -1.77 -6.02 -14.29
N PRO A 33 -2.39 -5.08 -15.04
CA PRO A 33 -2.49 -5.19 -16.49
C PRO A 33 -1.10 -5.21 -17.13
N ALA A 34 -1.05 -5.55 -18.42
CA ALA A 34 0.18 -5.44 -19.19
C ALA A 34 0.74 -3.99 -19.10
N PRO A 35 2.06 -3.81 -18.89
CA PRO A 35 2.68 -2.49 -18.91
C PRO A 35 2.40 -1.79 -20.23
N ILE A 36 2.06 -0.50 -20.16
CA ILE A 36 1.94 0.33 -21.35
C ILE A 36 3.36 0.64 -21.85
N VAL A 37 3.60 0.38 -23.12
CA VAL A 37 4.86 0.73 -23.77
C VAL A 37 4.77 2.17 -24.26
N GLU A 38 5.45 3.06 -23.55
CA GLU A 38 5.57 4.47 -23.93
C GLU A 38 6.78 4.70 -24.82
N VAL A 39 6.59 5.41 -25.92
CA VAL A 39 7.69 5.96 -26.71
C VAL A 39 8.08 7.29 -26.05
N PRO A 40 9.31 7.41 -25.51
CA PRO A 40 9.73 8.66 -24.88
C PRO A 40 9.78 9.78 -25.92
N PRO A 41 9.33 11.01 -25.57
CA PRO A 41 9.55 12.18 -26.42
C PRO A 41 11.05 12.49 -26.52
N PRO A 42 11.49 13.38 -27.43
CA PRO A 42 12.90 13.75 -27.53
C PRO A 42 13.50 14.16 -26.18
N MET A 43 14.75 13.76 -25.95
CA MET A 43 15.47 14.09 -24.73
C MET A 43 15.63 15.62 -24.61
N PRO A 44 15.29 16.23 -23.45
CA PRO A 44 15.29 17.68 -23.31
C PRO A 44 16.69 18.29 -23.32
N ALA A 45 17.68 17.63 -22.72
CA ALA A 45 19.10 18.02 -22.74
C ALA A 45 20.01 16.82 -22.41
N PRO A 46 21.33 16.90 -22.67
CA PRO A 46 22.28 15.90 -22.18
C PRO A 46 22.20 15.71 -20.66
N GLY A 47 22.43 14.49 -20.19
CA GLY A 47 22.34 14.14 -18.76
C GLY A 47 20.94 13.74 -18.29
N TYR A 48 19.92 13.75 -19.13
CA TYR A 48 18.60 13.24 -18.74
C TYR A 48 18.46 11.73 -19.00
N ARG A 49 17.80 11.03 -18.08
CA ARG A 49 17.43 9.62 -18.21
C ARG A 49 15.92 9.48 -18.22
N TRP A 50 15.40 8.67 -19.15
CA TRP A 50 13.98 8.34 -19.19
C TRP A 50 13.64 7.35 -18.07
N VAL A 51 12.67 7.71 -17.24
CA VAL A 51 12.05 6.82 -16.26
C VAL A 51 10.76 6.30 -16.86
N LYS A 52 10.68 4.98 -17.07
CA LYS A 52 9.47 4.34 -17.62
C LYS A 52 8.27 4.55 -16.69
N GLY A 53 7.09 4.72 -17.28
CA GLY A 53 5.84 4.72 -16.54
C GLY A 53 5.60 3.40 -15.79
N HIS A 54 4.73 3.43 -14.79
CA HIS A 54 4.39 2.28 -13.97
C HIS A 54 2.95 2.35 -13.46
N TYR A 55 2.39 1.22 -13.06
CA TYR A 55 1.10 1.19 -12.39
C TYR A 55 1.24 1.51 -10.89
N ARG A 56 0.36 2.37 -10.40
CA ARG A 56 0.15 2.64 -8.97
C ARG A 56 -1.25 2.19 -8.59
N TRP A 57 -1.38 1.52 -7.44
CA TRP A 57 -2.69 1.21 -6.88
C TRP A 57 -3.29 2.46 -6.25
N ALA A 58 -4.44 2.92 -6.75
CA ALA A 58 -5.15 4.08 -6.23
C ALA A 58 -6.65 3.90 -6.44
N GLY A 59 -7.48 4.29 -5.47
CA GLY A 59 -8.94 4.24 -5.63
C GLY A 59 -9.49 2.87 -6.07
N ASN A 60 -8.95 1.78 -5.50
CA ASN A 60 -9.33 0.40 -5.82
C ASN A 60 -9.13 -0.04 -7.29
N HIS A 61 -8.20 0.59 -8.00
CA HIS A 61 -7.82 0.19 -9.36
C HIS A 61 -6.33 0.45 -9.64
N TRP A 62 -5.83 -0.15 -10.72
CA TRP A 62 -4.50 0.14 -11.26
C TRP A 62 -4.56 1.44 -12.08
N ALA A 63 -3.92 2.50 -11.58
CA ALA A 63 -3.77 3.76 -12.29
C ALA A 63 -2.39 3.81 -12.97
N TRP A 64 -2.35 4.09 -14.26
CA TRP A 64 -1.09 4.30 -14.99
C TRP A 64 -0.47 5.64 -14.60
N VAL A 65 0.81 5.63 -14.23
CA VAL A 65 1.62 6.82 -14.02
C VAL A 65 2.57 6.94 -15.22
N PRO A 66 2.43 7.97 -16.07
CA PRO A 66 3.28 8.14 -17.24
C PRO A 66 4.76 8.29 -16.89
N GLY A 67 5.61 7.83 -17.80
CA GLY A 67 7.05 8.04 -17.71
C GLY A 67 7.43 9.52 -17.82
N HIS A 68 8.63 9.86 -17.35
CA HIS A 68 9.13 11.22 -17.38
C HIS A 68 10.66 11.25 -17.47
N TRP A 69 11.18 12.41 -17.88
CA TRP A 69 12.61 12.69 -17.91
C TRP A 69 13.10 13.12 -16.53
N VAL A 70 14.19 12.50 -16.05
CA VAL A 70 14.87 12.90 -14.80
C VAL A 70 16.30 13.32 -15.12
N GLY A 71 16.73 14.46 -14.57
CA GLY A 71 18.12 14.90 -14.70
C GLY A 71 19.06 14.03 -13.87
N VAL A 72 20.16 13.60 -14.48
CA VAL A 72 21.25 12.87 -13.86
C VAL A 72 22.46 13.81 -13.88
N TYR A 73 22.65 14.54 -12.79
CA TYR A 73 23.77 15.47 -12.59
C TYR A 73 24.97 14.76 -11.97
#